data_AF-W2TRK6-F1
#
_entry.id   AF-W2TRK6-F1
#
_cell.length_a   1.000
_cell.length_b   1.000
_cell.length_c   1.000
_cell.angle_alpha   90.00
_cell.angle_beta   90.00
_cell.angle_gamma   90.00
#
_symmetry.space_group_name_H-M   'P 1'
#
loop_
_entity.id
_entity.type
_entity.pdbx_description
1 polymer ?
#
loop_
_entity_poly.entity_id
_entity_poly.type
_entity_poly.pdbx_seq_one_letter_code
_entity_poly.pdbx_strand_id
1 'polypeptide(L)'
;MHFERWPTDSWPDLDLLGPFVQTLSKKEIQIMRKSLDNYVPPVVIQSHDGLGRAPIIWVSTILMKDIEKKECFDVEDLAKKCDARAKIKDIEQAYQASLKK
;
A
#
# COMPACT_ATOMS: atom_id res chain seq x y z
N MET A 1 7.45 -11.84 -0.09
CA MET A 1 7.21 -11.98 1.37
C MET A 1 5.84 -12.62 1.53
N HIS A 2 5.67 -13.57 2.45
CA HIS A 2 4.40 -14.26 2.64
C HIS A 2 3.96 -14.13 4.09
N PHE A 3 2.68 -13.81 4.30
CA PHE A 3 2.04 -13.79 5.62
C PHE A 3 1.07 -14.96 5.69
N GLU A 4 1.45 -16.03 6.38
CA GLU A 4 0.71 -17.29 6.40
C GLU A 4 -0.35 -17.34 7.52
N ARG A 5 -0.18 -16.53 8.57
CA ARG A 5 -0.99 -16.58 9.80
C ARG A 5 -2.20 -15.65 9.76
N TRP A 6 -2.95 -15.66 8.66
CA TRP A 6 -4.21 -14.93 8.55
C TRP A 6 -5.38 -15.91 8.35
N PRO A 7 -6.25 -16.11 9.36
CA PRO A 7 -7.46 -16.93 9.24
C PRO A 7 -8.45 -16.37 8.20
N THR A 8 -9.20 -17.23 7.51
CA THR A 8 -10.12 -16.79 6.44
C THR A 8 -11.25 -15.90 6.95
N ASP A 9 -11.78 -16.21 8.12
CA ASP A 9 -13.02 -15.61 8.62
C ASP A 9 -12.79 -14.62 9.77
N SER A 10 -11.54 -14.26 10.07
CA SER A 10 -11.22 -13.37 11.17
C SER A 10 -10.18 -12.31 10.80
N TRP A 11 -10.14 -11.27 11.64
CA TRP A 11 -9.02 -10.35 11.65
C TRP A 11 -7.72 -11.07 12.05
N PRO A 12 -6.57 -10.66 11.48
CA PRO A 12 -5.28 -11.19 11.84
C PRO A 12 -4.87 -10.70 13.22
N ASP A 13 -3.96 -11.42 13.85
CA ASP A 13 -3.30 -10.96 15.07
C ASP A 13 -2.41 -9.75 14.76
N LEU A 14 -2.69 -8.62 15.41
CA LEU A 14 -1.98 -7.36 15.20
C LEU A 14 -0.52 -7.44 15.67
N ASP A 15 -0.23 -8.26 16.68
CA ASP A 15 1.13 -8.43 17.21
C ASP A 15 2.02 -9.19 16.21
N LEU A 16 1.42 -10.03 15.37
CA LEU A 16 2.11 -10.72 14.27
C LEU A 16 2.14 -9.87 13.00
N LEU A 17 1.09 -9.10 12.75
CA LEU A 17 0.96 -8.28 11.55
C LEU A 17 1.88 -7.05 11.58
N GLY A 18 1.99 -6.39 12.73
CA GLY A 18 2.82 -5.18 12.90
C GLY A 18 4.28 -5.39 12.45
N PRO A 19 4.99 -6.40 12.98
CA PRO A 19 6.35 -6.72 12.55
C PRO A 19 6.46 -7.08 11.07
N PHE A 20 5.45 -7.75 10.50
CA PHE A 20 5.42 -8.07 9.08
C PHE A 20 5.34 -6.81 8.22
N VAL A 21 4.42 -5.89 8.53
CA VAL A 21 4.25 -4.61 7.84
C VAL A 21 5.49 -3.73 7.98
N GLN A 22 6.10 -3.69 9.18
CA GLN A 22 7.35 -2.97 9.38
C GLN A 22 8.49 -3.53 8.53
N THR A 23 8.60 -4.86 8.45
CA THR A 23 9.61 -5.53 7.60
C THR A 23 9.38 -5.24 6.13
N LEU A 24 8.11 -5.18 5.69
CA LEU A 24 7.73 -4.82 4.32
C LEU A 24 8.17 -3.38 4.00
N SER A 25 7.82 -2.42 4.87
CA SER A 25 8.21 -1.01 4.72
C SER A 25 9.74 -0.84 4.62
N LYS A 26 10.49 -1.49 5.52
CA LYS A 26 11.95 -1.44 5.52
C LYS A 26 12.56 -2.01 4.24
N LYS A 27 12.03 -3.13 3.75
CA LYS A 27 12.50 -3.73 2.49
C LYS A 27 12.20 -2.86 1.28
N GLU A 28 11.03 -2.24 1.24
CA GLU A 28 10.69 -1.28 0.19
C GLU A 28 11.69 -0.12 0.15
N ILE A 29 11.99 0.50 1.31
CA ILE A 29 12.98 1.57 1.40
C ILE A 29 14.37 1.09 0.94
N GLN A 30 14.77 -0.13 1.31
CA GLN A 30 16.05 -0.70 0.87
C GLN A 30 16.10 -0.92 -0.65
N ILE A 31 15.00 -1.35 -1.26
CA ILE A 31 14.90 -1.53 -2.72
C ILE A 31 14.94 -0.16 -3.41
N MET A 32 14.19 0.81 -2.90
CA MET A 32 14.17 2.19 -3.41
C MET A 32 15.53 2.87 -3.35
N ARG A 33 16.36 2.57 -2.34
CA ARG A 33 17.75 3.06 -2.25
C ARG A 33 18.70 2.40 -3.24
N LYS A 34 18.34 1.25 -3.79
CA LYS A 34 19.13 0.48 -4.76
C LYS A 34 18.68 0.69 -6.20
N SER A 35 17.47 1.21 -6.41
CA SER A 35 16.98 1.54 -7.74
C SER A 35 17.73 2.73 -8.32
N LEU A 36 18.02 2.66 -9.62
CA LEU A 36 18.59 3.77 -10.40
C LEU A 36 17.67 5.00 -10.34
N ASP A 37 18.25 6.19 -10.51
CA ASP A 37 17.64 7.50 -10.19
C ASP A 37 16.25 7.79 -10.79
N ASN A 38 15.75 6.99 -11.75
CA ASN A 38 14.48 7.22 -12.43
C ASN A 38 13.46 6.06 -12.33
N TYR A 39 13.73 5.00 -11.56
CA TYR A 39 12.80 3.89 -11.44
C TYR A 39 12.31 3.69 -10.01
N VAL A 40 11.00 3.78 -9.83
CA VAL A 40 10.31 3.46 -8.58
C VAL A 40 9.59 2.11 -8.78
N PRO A 41 10.15 0.98 -8.31
CA PRO A 41 9.49 -0.32 -8.46
C PRO A 41 8.15 -0.35 -7.73
N PRO A 42 7.07 -0.81 -8.38
CA PRO A 42 5.78 -0.97 -7.71
C PRO A 42 5.82 -2.12 -6.70
N VAL A 43 5.19 -1.92 -5.54
CA VAL A 43 4.97 -3.01 -4.57
C VAL A 43 3.69 -3.74 -4.95
N VAL A 44 3.81 -5.03 -5.27
CA VAL A 44 2.67 -5.89 -5.59
C VAL A 44 2.22 -6.64 -4.33
N ILE A 45 0.97 -6.44 -3.93
CA ILE A 45 0.33 -7.13 -2.80
C ILE A 45 -0.83 -7.94 -3.37
N GLN A 46 -0.83 -9.25 -3.11
CA GLN A 46 -1.84 -10.17 -3.61
C GLN A 46 -2.47 -10.94 -2.44
N SER A 47 -3.79 -10.97 -2.39
CA SER A 47 -4.57 -11.87 -1.54
C SER A 47 -5.45 -12.78 -2.40
N HIS A 48 -6.00 -13.85 -1.81
CA HIS A 48 -6.87 -14.81 -2.48
C HIS A 48 -8.04 -14.15 -3.22
N ASP A 49 -8.60 -13.09 -2.64
CA ASP A 49 -9.77 -12.35 -3.10
C ASP A 49 -9.44 -10.96 -3.68
N GLY A 50 -8.18 -10.49 -3.56
CA GLY A 50 -7.73 -9.15 -3.95
C GLY A 50 -8.36 -7.98 -3.18
N LEU A 51 -9.46 -8.17 -2.47
CA LEU A 51 -10.29 -7.11 -1.90
C LEU A 51 -10.32 -7.08 -0.36
N GLY A 52 -10.13 -8.22 0.31
CA GLY A 52 -10.14 -8.27 1.77
C GLY A 52 -8.79 -7.92 2.38
N ARG A 53 -7.80 -8.79 2.18
CA ARG A 53 -6.53 -8.71 2.93
C ARG A 53 -5.50 -7.76 2.31
N ALA A 54 -5.42 -7.74 0.97
CA ALA A 54 -4.42 -6.92 0.28
C ALA A 54 -4.58 -5.41 0.58
N PRO A 55 -5.80 -4.83 0.58
CA PRO A 55 -5.98 -3.43 0.94
C PRO A 55 -5.59 -3.12 2.40
N ILE A 56 -5.86 -4.03 3.34
CA ILE A 56 -5.48 -3.84 4.75
C ILE A 56 -3.95 -3.75 4.90
N ILE A 57 -3.19 -4.63 4.22
CA ILE A 57 -1.73 -4.56 4.22
C ILE A 57 -1.24 -3.25 3.61
N TRP A 58 -1.84 -2.83 2.50
CA TRP A 58 -1.48 -1.59 1.82
C TRP A 58 -1.69 -0.36 2.72
N VAL A 59 -2.88 -0.21 3.29
CA VAL A 59 -3.26 0.85 4.24
C VAL A 59 -2.30 0.86 5.43
N SER A 60 -2.07 -0.30 6.05
CA SER A 60 -1.17 -0.44 7.19
C SER A 60 0.27 -0.03 6.86
N THR A 61 0.73 -0.34 5.64
CA THR A 61 2.07 0.04 5.17
C THR A 61 2.20 1.56 4.98
N ILE A 62 1.17 2.23 4.45
CA ILE A 62 1.17 3.69 4.34
C ILE A 62 1.14 4.34 5.73
N LEU A 63 0.27 3.88 6.62
CA LEU A 63 0.21 4.38 8.01
C LEU A 63 1.55 4.23 8.72
N MET A 64 2.20 3.09 8.59
CA MET A 64 3.52 2.86 9.18
C MET A 64 4.55 3.88 8.67
N LYS A 65 4.54 4.17 7.36
CA LYS A 65 5.44 5.18 6.76
C LYS A 65 5.12 6.60 7.23
N ASP A 66 3.84 6.94 7.38
CA ASP A 66 3.43 8.26 7.84
C ASP A 66 3.78 8.47 9.33
N ILE A 67 3.56 7.45 10.17
CA ILE A 67 4.00 7.43 11.57
C ILE A 67 5.52 7.60 11.67
N GLU A 68 6.30 6.81 10.91
CA GLU A 68 7.77 6.88 10.92
C GLU A 68 8.31 8.24 10.42
N LYS A 69 7.58 8.96 9.57
CA LYS A 69 8.02 10.24 8.99
C LYS A 69 7.54 11.48 9.72
N LYS A 70 6.31 11.48 10.23
CA LYS A 70 5.62 12.69 10.70
C LYS A 70 5.14 12.60 12.15
N GLU A 71 5.23 11.43 12.80
CA GLU A 71 4.59 11.15 14.10
C GLU A 71 3.08 11.43 14.11
N CYS A 72 2.45 11.56 12.95
CA CYS A 72 1.03 11.82 12.78
C CYS A 72 0.46 10.98 11.64
N PHE A 73 -0.82 10.65 11.74
CA PHE A 73 -1.55 9.94 10.68
C PHE A 73 -2.95 10.53 10.54
N ASP A 74 -3.38 10.75 9.29
CA ASP A 74 -4.74 11.18 8.96
C ASP A 74 -5.46 10.00 8.29
N VAL A 75 -6.43 9.44 9.02
CA VAL A 75 -7.21 8.29 8.56
C VAL A 75 -8.13 8.67 7.40
N GLU A 76 -8.64 9.91 7.35
CA GLU A 76 -9.57 10.37 6.33
C GLU A 76 -8.85 10.60 4.99
N ASP A 77 -7.66 11.21 5.02
CA ASP A 77 -6.80 11.34 3.84
C ASP A 77 -6.39 9.97 3.29
N LEU A 78 -6.10 9.01 4.18
CA LEU A 78 -5.77 7.65 3.77
C LEU A 78 -6.95 6.92 3.12
N ALA A 79 -8.15 7.08 3.67
CA ALA A 79 -9.37 6.52 3.10
C ALA A 79 -9.61 7.07 1.69
N LYS A 80 -9.42 8.38 1.47
CA LYS A 80 -9.49 9.03 0.15
C LYS A 80 -8.46 8.46 -0.82
N LYS A 81 -7.22 8.23 -0.38
CA LYS A 81 -6.16 7.61 -1.22
C LYS A 81 -6.42 6.14 -1.56
N CYS A 82 -7.25 5.46 -0.77
CA CYS A 82 -7.64 4.06 -1.00
C CYS A 82 -8.93 3.95 -1.82
N ASP A 83 -9.63 5.05 -2.10
CA ASP A 83 -10.79 5.03 -2.98
C ASP A 83 -10.36 4.72 -4.42
N ALA A 84 -10.60 3.48 -4.83
CA ALA A 84 -10.33 3.01 -6.18
C ALA A 84 -11.08 3.85 -7.24
N ARG A 85 -12.23 4.45 -6.90
CA ARG A 85 -12.99 5.30 -7.82
C ARG A 85 -12.26 6.60 -8.13
N ALA A 86 -11.62 7.21 -7.14
CA ALA A 86 -10.81 8.40 -7.34
C ALA A 86 -9.62 8.10 -8.27
N LYS A 87 -8.92 6.98 -8.03
CA LYS A 87 -7.80 6.55 -8.88
C LYS A 87 -8.21 6.21 -10.31
N ILE A 88 -9.36 5.55 -10.50
CA ILE A 88 -9.89 5.24 -11.84
C ILE A 88 -10.19 6.54 -12.59
N LYS A 89 -10.77 7.54 -11.92
CA LYS A 89 -11.06 8.85 -12.51
C LYS A 89 -9.80 9.61 -12.91
N ASP A 90 -8.75 9.56 -12.09
CA ASP A 90 -7.46 10.18 -12.40
C ASP A 90 -6.79 9.53 -13.62
N ILE A 91 -6.84 8.18 -13.71
CA ILE A 91 -6.33 7.42 -14.87
C ILE A 91 -7.10 7.79 -16.14
N GLU A 92 -8.43 7.87 -16.05
CA GLU A 92 -9.28 8.21 -17.17
C GLU A 92 -9.02 9.63 -17.67
N GLN A 93 -8.84 10.60 -16.76
CA GLN A 93 -8.45 11.97 -17.12
C GLN A 93 -7.06 12.03 -17.78
N ALA A 94 -6.07 11.32 -17.23
CA ALA A 94 -4.74 11.25 -17.82
C ALA A 94 -4.75 10.65 -19.24
N TYR A 95 -5.55 9.59 -19.45
CA TYR A 95 -5.75 8.98 -20.75
C TYR A 95 -6.39 9.96 -21.75
N GLN A 96 -7.48 10.62 -21.36
CA GLN A 96 -8.15 11.61 -22.21
C GLN A 96 -7.25 12.82 -22.56
N ALA A 97 -6.38 13.24 -21.63
CA ALA A 97 -5.39 14.28 -21.90
C ALA A 97 -4.30 13.82 -22.88
N SER A 98 -3.92 12.54 -22.84
CA SER A 98 -2.94 11.96 -23.79
C SER A 98 -3.48 11.86 -25.22
N LEU A 99 -4.79 11.64 -25.39
CA LEU A 99 -5.45 11.56 -26.70
C LEU A 99 -5.64 12.94 -27.38
N LYS A 100 -5.49 14.03 -26.64
CA LYS A 100 -5.61 15.41 -27.14
C LYS A 100 -4.27 16.02 -27.60
N LYS A 101 -3.19 15.25 -27.58
CA LYS A 101 -1.89 15.59 -28.16
C LYS A 101 -1.70 14.90 -29.50
#